data_AF-A0A2T3YX22-F1
#
_entry.id   AF-A0A2T3YX22-F1
#
_cell.length_a   1.000
_cell.length_b   1.000
_cell.length_c   1.000
_cell.angle_alpha   90.00
_cell.angle_beta   90.00
_cell.angle_gamma   90.00
#
_symmetry.space_group_name_H-M   'P 1'
#
loop_
_entity.id
_entity.type
_entity.pdbx_description
1 polymer ?
#
loop_
_entity_poly.entity_id
_entity_poly.type
_entity_poly.pdbx_seq_one_letter_code
_entity_poly.pdbx_strand_id
1 'polypeptide(L)'
;MSSDLNEYTNSEDYEIVRKISTGKHADLFEGVHIPDFTRRILKPAKEVGRDTIEREINILHSLRGGVNILLLYGVIRNGPLEPPSLVLEYVENIDFRRLYPTFSSDDIRYYIKELLKALQFSHSKSIMHRDIRPHNIMIDPTERKLRLLGWDYAEFYVPSSLYSVRVGLGFNRAPELLLNHERYDCGVDMWSLGVLLASMIFRKEPFFHGASNSLQLQRIARVLGTKGLLNVVEKYDIDTTPDGFDDIPHFEKTPLQNLFNEDNEKYASIEAIDLLDKLLRWDHAERITANDAMSHAYFS
;
A
#
# COMPACT_ATOMS: atom_id res chain seq x y z
N MET A 1 17.57 -8.99 24.95
CA MET A 1 18.73 -9.67 24.33
C MET A 1 18.55 -9.54 22.83
N SER A 2 19.17 -8.51 22.25
CA SER A 2 19.08 -8.15 20.83
C SER A 2 20.10 -8.99 20.07
N SER A 3 19.66 -10.08 19.43
CA SER A 3 20.49 -10.78 18.46
C SER A 3 20.48 -10.00 17.16
N ASP A 4 21.67 -9.62 16.69
CA ASP A 4 21.94 -9.04 15.37
C ASP A 4 21.31 -9.90 14.25
N LEU A 5 20.06 -9.59 13.91
CA LEU A 5 19.31 -10.24 12.81
C LEU A 5 19.57 -9.57 11.46
N ASN A 6 20.39 -8.52 11.44
CA ASN A 6 20.81 -7.89 10.19
C ASN A 6 21.96 -8.72 9.61
N GLU A 7 21.65 -9.58 8.64
CA GLU A 7 22.67 -10.19 7.77
C GLU A 7 23.38 -9.05 7.02
N TYR A 8 24.44 -8.53 7.64
CA TYR A 8 25.31 -7.55 7.02
C TYR A 8 26.06 -8.21 5.87
N THR A 9 26.05 -7.56 4.73
CA THR A 9 26.75 -8.01 3.51
C THR A 9 27.84 -7.01 3.16
N ASN A 10 28.93 -7.46 2.53
CA ASN A 10 30.03 -6.58 2.15
C ASN A 10 29.59 -5.69 0.98
N SER A 11 29.91 -4.40 1.02
CA SER A 11 29.64 -3.48 -0.10
C SER A 11 30.43 -3.85 -1.35
N GLU A 12 31.61 -4.43 -1.17
CA GLU A 12 32.49 -4.90 -2.25
C GLU A 12 31.90 -6.09 -3.03
N ASP A 13 30.85 -6.74 -2.52
CA ASP A 13 30.15 -7.84 -3.22
C ASP A 13 29.18 -7.32 -4.30
N TYR A 14 29.01 -6.00 -4.44
CA TYR A 14 28.02 -5.41 -5.35
C TYR A 14 28.64 -4.36 -6.28
N GLU A 15 28.33 -4.49 -7.57
CA GLU A 15 28.67 -3.48 -8.58
C GLU A 15 27.42 -2.71 -9.01
N ILE A 16 27.43 -1.38 -8.91
CA ILE A 16 26.32 -0.54 -9.38
C ILE A 16 26.37 -0.45 -10.91
N VAL A 17 25.29 -0.88 -11.56
CA VAL A 17 25.14 -0.81 -13.02
C VAL A 17 24.57 0.54 -13.44
N ARG A 18 23.46 0.97 -12.82
CA ARG A 18 22.80 2.24 -13.17
C ARG A 18 21.86 2.72 -12.08
N LYS A 19 21.54 4.01 -12.11
CA LYS A 19 20.45 4.58 -11.31
C LYS A 19 19.10 4.32 -11.99
N ILE A 20 18.15 3.73 -11.27
CA ILE A 20 16.81 3.38 -11.78
C ILE A 20 15.84 4.53 -11.52
N SER A 21 15.91 5.13 -10.33
CA SER A 21 14.96 6.15 -9.91
C SER A 21 15.61 7.17 -8.98
N THR A 22 15.13 8.40 -9.07
CA THR A 22 15.40 9.47 -8.09
C THR A 22 14.07 9.79 -7.42
N GLY A 23 13.93 9.44 -6.15
CA GLY A 23 12.67 9.53 -5.43
C GLY A 23 12.71 10.46 -4.22
N LYS A 24 11.55 10.98 -3.82
CA LYS A 24 11.37 11.70 -2.56
C LYS A 24 11.74 10.82 -1.34
N HIS A 25 11.62 9.49 -1.45
CA HIS A 25 11.82 8.55 -0.34
C HIS A 25 13.13 7.77 -0.40
N ALA A 26 13.59 7.37 -1.59
CA ALA A 26 14.94 6.83 -1.78
C ALA A 26 15.39 6.97 -3.23
N ASP A 27 16.70 7.01 -3.42
CA ASP A 27 17.30 6.72 -4.72
C ASP A 27 17.39 5.20 -4.86
N LEU A 28 17.11 4.68 -6.06
CA LEU A 28 17.19 3.26 -6.35
C LEU A 28 18.23 3.01 -7.43
N PHE A 29 19.12 2.06 -7.18
CA PHE A 29 20.18 1.66 -8.11
C PHE A 29 20.02 0.19 -8.47
N GLU A 30 20.21 -0.10 -9.75
CA GLU A 30 20.39 -1.47 -10.22
C GLU A 30 21.85 -1.85 -10.00
N GLY A 31 22.08 -3.01 -9.41
CA GLY A 31 23.41 -3.58 -9.26
C GLY A 31 23.46 -5.06 -9.58
N VAL A 32 24.67 -5.60 -9.65
CA VAL A 32 24.93 -7.03 -9.77
C VAL A 32 25.65 -7.48 -8.51
N HIS A 33 25.17 -8.57 -7.90
CA HIS A 33 25.90 -9.26 -6.86
C HIS A 33 27.01 -10.10 -7.51
N ILE A 34 28.26 -9.75 -7.23
CA ILE A 34 29.45 -10.27 -7.92
C ILE A 34 29.63 -11.79 -7.71
N PRO A 35 29.44 -12.35 -6.49
CA PRO A 35 29.65 -13.78 -6.26
C PRO A 35 28.74 -14.72 -7.09
N ASP A 36 27.49 -14.32 -7.37
CA ASP A 36 26.52 -15.17 -8.07
C ASP A 36 26.01 -14.59 -9.40
N PHE A 37 26.52 -13.42 -9.80
CA PHE A 37 26.14 -12.68 -11.01
C PHE A 37 24.65 -12.33 -11.12
N THR A 38 23.91 -12.31 -10.01
CA THR A 38 22.48 -12.01 -10.05
C THR A 38 22.18 -10.53 -9.82
N ARG A 39 21.12 -10.03 -10.48
CA ARG A 39 20.70 -8.63 -10.36
C ARG A 39 20.08 -8.34 -8.99
N ARG A 40 20.34 -7.14 -8.47
CA ARG A 40 19.84 -6.64 -7.19
C ARG A 40 19.42 -5.17 -7.30
N ILE A 41 18.58 -4.75 -6.36
CA ILE A 41 18.27 -3.34 -6.14
C ILE A 41 19.02 -2.87 -4.90
N LEU A 42 19.82 -1.82 -5.05
CA LEU A 42 20.47 -1.15 -3.95
C LEU A 42 19.66 0.11 -3.62
N LYS A 43 19.14 0.16 -2.40
CA LYS A 43 18.37 1.28 -1.86
C LYS A 43 19.14 1.90 -0.70
N PRO A 44 19.95 2.94 -0.93
CA PRO A 44 20.52 3.72 0.15
C PRO A 44 19.40 4.31 1.00
N ALA A 45 19.43 4.06 2.31
CA ALA A 45 18.52 4.72 3.22
C ALA A 45 18.83 6.22 3.21
N LYS A 46 17.78 7.04 3.23
CA LYS A 46 17.97 8.48 3.43
C LYS A 46 18.40 8.76 4.86
N GLU A 47 18.94 9.95 5.09
CA GLU A 47 19.18 10.50 6.44
C GLU A 47 17.85 10.80 7.14
N VAL A 48 17.10 9.74 7.46
CA VAL A 48 15.96 9.76 8.37
C VAL A 48 16.41 9.23 9.73
N GLY A 49 15.55 9.35 10.75
CA GLY A 49 15.85 8.81 12.07
C GLY A 49 16.23 7.33 12.03
N ARG A 50 17.27 6.94 12.79
CA ARG A 50 17.77 5.55 12.83
C ARG A 50 16.66 4.54 13.11
N ASP A 51 15.75 4.88 14.02
CA ASP A 51 14.61 4.03 14.40
C ASP A 51 13.69 3.70 13.21
N THR A 52 13.51 4.63 12.27
CA THR A 52 12.69 4.40 11.07
C THR A 52 13.34 3.36 10.16
N ILE A 53 14.66 3.45 9.98
CA ILE A 53 15.44 2.55 9.13
C ILE A 53 15.49 1.16 9.75
N GLU A 54 15.79 1.09 11.04
CA GLU A 54 15.85 -0.19 11.77
C GLU A 54 14.48 -0.88 11.80
N ARG A 55 13.40 -0.12 11.94
CA ARG A 55 12.04 -0.66 11.83
C ARG A 55 11.74 -1.25 10.45
N GLU A 56 12.09 -0.56 9.36
CA GLU A 56 11.91 -1.10 8.00
C GLU A 56 12.67 -2.42 7.84
N ILE A 57 13.94 -2.46 8.26
CA ILE A 57 14.78 -3.66 8.20
C ILE A 57 14.18 -4.80 9.01
N ASN A 58 13.75 -4.54 10.24
CA ASN A 58 13.13 -5.55 11.11
C ASN A 58 11.81 -6.09 10.53
N ILE A 59 11.00 -5.22 9.91
CA ILE A 59 9.76 -5.62 9.21
C ILE A 59 10.09 -6.52 8.02
N LEU A 60 11.03 -6.11 7.16
CA LEU A 60 11.44 -6.90 6.00
C LEU A 60 12.02 -8.27 6.40
N HIS A 61 12.79 -8.34 7.49
CA HIS A 61 13.25 -9.61 8.05
C HIS A 61 12.09 -10.46 8.57
N SER A 62 11.12 -9.86 9.27
CA SER A 62 9.92 -10.55 9.78
C SER A 62 9.02 -11.10 8.67
N LEU A 63 9.04 -10.45 7.50
CA LEU A 63 8.26 -10.81 6.32
C LEU A 63 9.03 -11.67 5.31
N ARG A 64 10.31 -11.99 5.56
CA ARG A 64 11.17 -12.77 4.66
C ARG A 64 10.52 -14.12 4.32
N GLY A 65 10.48 -14.46 3.05
CA GLY A 65 9.84 -15.68 2.54
C GLY A 65 8.31 -15.60 2.44
N GLY A 66 7.71 -14.45 2.78
CA GLY A 66 6.29 -14.20 2.60
C GLY A 66 5.86 -14.21 1.14
N VAL A 67 4.62 -14.66 0.91
CA VAL A 67 4.03 -14.65 -0.44
C VAL A 67 3.95 -13.22 -0.97
N ASN A 68 4.51 -13.00 -2.15
CA ASN A 68 4.51 -11.71 -2.86
C ASN A 68 5.11 -10.53 -2.08
N ILE A 69 5.90 -10.77 -1.03
CA ILE A 69 6.70 -9.74 -0.35
C ILE A 69 8.04 -9.60 -1.09
N LEU A 70 8.49 -8.37 -1.34
CA LEU A 70 9.84 -8.13 -1.88
C LEU A 70 10.90 -8.64 -0.90
N LEU A 71 11.85 -9.43 -1.40
CA LEU A 71 12.90 -10.01 -0.56
C LEU A 71 14.01 -8.99 -0.22
N LEU A 72 14.35 -8.90 1.07
CA LEU A 72 15.60 -8.29 1.56
C LEU A 72 16.70 -9.37 1.61
N TYR A 73 17.74 -9.19 0.81
CA TYR A 73 18.91 -10.07 0.78
C TYR A 73 19.93 -9.74 1.88
N GLY A 74 20.04 -8.47 2.25
CA GLY A 74 20.99 -8.03 3.26
C GLY A 74 21.05 -6.52 3.41
N VAL A 75 21.90 -6.08 4.33
CA VAL A 75 22.11 -4.66 4.62
C VAL A 75 23.60 -4.33 4.49
N ILE A 76 23.93 -3.33 3.70
CA ILE A 76 25.29 -2.81 3.56
C ILE A 76 25.46 -1.63 4.53
N ARG A 77 26.55 -1.63 5.31
CA ARG A 77 26.97 -0.49 6.12
C ARG A 77 28.45 -0.20 5.86
N ASN A 78 28.73 0.95 5.24
CA ASN A 78 30.10 1.39 4.93
C ASN A 78 30.81 2.02 6.14
N GLY A 79 30.05 2.44 7.16
CA GLY A 79 30.60 3.00 8.39
C GLY A 79 29.53 3.14 9.48
N PRO A 80 29.94 3.37 10.75
CA PRO A 80 29.02 3.45 11.89
C PRO A 80 28.11 4.69 11.87
N LEU A 81 28.50 5.73 11.12
CA LEU A 81 27.75 6.98 11.00
C LEU A 81 27.03 7.13 9.67
N GLU A 82 27.33 6.29 8.68
CA GLU A 82 26.69 6.35 7.37
C GLU A 82 25.33 5.62 7.39
N PRO A 83 24.32 6.15 6.68
CA PRO A 83 23.06 5.45 6.54
C PRO A 83 23.28 4.11 5.81
N PRO A 84 22.64 3.02 6.26
CA PRO A 84 22.77 1.73 5.60
C PRO A 84 22.15 1.75 4.19
N SER A 85 22.55 0.81 3.34
CA SER A 85 21.85 0.52 2.08
C SER A 85 21.19 -0.85 2.17
N LEU A 86 19.94 -0.94 1.75
CA LEU A 86 19.20 -2.20 1.68
C LEU A 86 19.50 -2.87 0.32
N VAL A 87 19.80 -4.16 0.35
CA VAL A 87 19.97 -5.00 -0.84
C VAL A 87 18.69 -5.79 -1.06
N LEU A 88 17.94 -5.47 -2.11
CA LEU A 88 16.62 -6.01 -2.37
C LEU A 88 16.58 -6.86 -3.65
N GLU A 89 15.54 -7.70 -3.75
CA GLU A 89 15.20 -8.43 -4.97
C GLU A 89 15.05 -7.48 -6.16
N TYR A 90 15.68 -7.85 -7.28
CA TYR A 90 15.37 -7.26 -8.57
C TYR A 90 14.10 -7.90 -9.14
N VAL A 91 13.14 -7.08 -9.55
CA VAL A 91 11.89 -7.51 -10.16
C VAL A 91 11.72 -6.76 -11.47
N GLU A 92 11.45 -7.48 -12.56
CA GLU A 92 11.02 -6.85 -13.81
C GLU A 92 9.69 -6.14 -13.60
N ASN A 93 9.55 -4.93 -14.12
CA ASN A 93 8.36 -4.12 -13.86
C ASN A 93 8.02 -3.19 -15.01
N ILE A 94 6.74 -3.14 -15.35
CA ILE A 94 6.18 -2.14 -16.26
C ILE A 94 5.47 -1.07 -15.43
N ASP A 95 5.73 0.21 -15.74
CA ASP A 95 5.05 1.33 -15.09
C ASP A 95 3.52 1.15 -15.13
N PHE A 96 2.88 1.27 -13.97
CA PHE A 96 1.44 1.00 -13.83
C PHE A 96 0.56 1.86 -14.74
N ARG A 97 1.00 3.08 -15.11
CA ARG A 97 0.26 3.96 -16.03
C ARG A 97 0.20 3.39 -17.45
N ARG A 98 1.16 2.53 -17.80
CA ARG A 98 1.17 1.78 -19.07
C ARG A 98 0.53 0.41 -18.92
N LEU A 99 0.75 -0.25 -17.79
CA LEU A 99 0.32 -1.64 -17.57
C LEU A 99 -1.17 -1.76 -17.20
N TYR A 100 -1.67 -0.98 -16.23
CA TYR A 100 -3.04 -1.16 -15.76
C TYR A 100 -4.10 -0.93 -16.86
N PRO A 101 -3.94 0.03 -17.79
CA PRO A 101 -4.84 0.18 -18.93
C PRO A 101 -4.96 -1.06 -19.83
N THR A 102 -3.95 -1.94 -19.85
CA THR A 102 -3.97 -3.15 -20.69
C THR A 102 -4.60 -4.36 -20.01
N PHE A 103 -4.89 -4.30 -18.71
CA PHE A 103 -5.46 -5.43 -17.98
C PHE A 103 -6.85 -5.81 -18.48
N SER A 104 -7.10 -7.11 -18.63
CA SER A 104 -8.43 -7.67 -18.72
C SER A 104 -9.10 -7.73 -17.34
N SER A 105 -10.39 -8.06 -17.29
CA SER A 105 -11.10 -8.30 -16.01
C SER A 105 -10.45 -9.43 -15.21
N ASP A 106 -9.92 -10.46 -15.90
CA ASP A 106 -9.22 -11.58 -15.29
C ASP A 106 -7.85 -11.17 -14.74
N ASP A 107 -7.12 -10.27 -15.42
CA ASP A 107 -5.86 -9.73 -14.90
C ASP A 107 -6.08 -8.88 -13.65
N ILE A 108 -7.13 -8.04 -13.62
CA ILE A 108 -7.50 -7.28 -12.42
C ILE A 108 -7.79 -8.24 -11.27
N ARG A 109 -8.66 -9.24 -11.49
CA ARG A 109 -8.99 -10.26 -10.47
C ARG A 109 -7.73 -10.96 -9.96
N TYR A 110 -6.86 -11.38 -10.88
CA TYR A 110 -5.62 -12.07 -10.55
C TYR A 110 -4.68 -11.22 -9.70
N TYR A 111 -4.32 -10.00 -10.16
CA TYR A 111 -3.35 -9.18 -9.45
C TYR A 111 -3.88 -8.60 -8.14
N ILE A 112 -5.19 -8.35 -8.03
CA ILE A 112 -5.81 -7.99 -6.75
C ILE A 112 -5.74 -9.17 -5.77
N LYS A 113 -5.96 -10.41 -6.23
CA LYS A 113 -5.78 -11.61 -5.40
C LYS A 113 -4.33 -11.80 -4.97
N GLU A 114 -3.37 -11.56 -5.86
CA GLU A 114 -1.93 -11.66 -5.56
C GLU A 114 -1.48 -10.61 -4.53
N LEU A 115 -1.99 -9.38 -4.63
CA LEU A 115 -1.75 -8.34 -3.63
C LEU A 115 -2.41 -8.68 -2.28
N LEU A 116 -3.62 -9.24 -2.33
CA LEU A 116 -4.34 -9.66 -1.13
C LEU A 116 -3.64 -10.78 -0.38
N LYS A 117 -2.97 -11.72 -1.07
CA LYS A 117 -2.09 -12.72 -0.45
C LYS A 117 -0.94 -12.06 0.33
N ALA A 118 -0.30 -11.03 -0.22
CA ALA A 118 0.76 -10.30 0.46
C ALA A 118 0.25 -9.63 1.75
N LEU A 119 -0.92 -8.97 1.66
CA LEU A 119 -1.56 -8.32 2.80
C LEU A 119 -2.01 -9.32 3.87
N GLN A 120 -2.64 -10.44 3.47
CA GLN A 120 -3.03 -11.51 4.39
C GLN A 120 -1.80 -12.03 5.15
N PHE A 121 -0.68 -12.24 4.46
CA PHE A 121 0.56 -12.67 5.09
C PHE A 121 1.11 -11.63 6.07
N SER A 122 1.23 -10.36 5.68
CA SER A 122 1.76 -9.33 6.59
C SER A 122 0.84 -9.08 7.79
N HIS A 123 -0.47 -9.05 7.57
CA HIS A 123 -1.46 -8.89 8.64
C HIS A 123 -1.43 -10.07 9.62
N SER A 124 -1.18 -11.30 9.15
CA SER A 124 -1.00 -12.48 10.02
C SER A 124 0.24 -12.38 10.93
N LYS A 125 1.19 -11.49 10.58
CA LYS A 125 2.38 -11.16 11.38
C LYS A 125 2.19 -9.90 12.22
N SER A 126 0.96 -9.38 12.30
CA SER A 126 0.64 -8.09 12.93
C SER A 126 1.45 -6.95 12.34
N ILE A 127 1.60 -6.89 11.01
CA ILE A 127 2.31 -5.80 10.32
C ILE A 127 1.36 -5.10 9.35
N MET A 128 1.15 -3.80 9.57
CA MET A 128 0.41 -2.90 8.68
C MET A 128 1.37 -2.32 7.64
N HIS A 129 1.01 -2.30 6.36
CA HIS A 129 1.85 -1.71 5.31
C HIS A 129 1.76 -0.18 5.29
N ARG A 130 0.55 0.38 5.42
CA ARG A 130 0.22 1.81 5.51
C ARG A 130 0.55 2.69 4.30
N ASP A 131 1.11 2.13 3.22
CA ASP A 131 1.33 2.83 1.95
C ASP A 131 1.01 1.96 0.71
N ILE A 132 -0.14 1.31 0.69
CA ILE A 132 -0.59 0.51 -0.47
C ILE A 132 -1.04 1.44 -1.59
N ARG A 133 -0.32 1.41 -2.73
CA ARG A 133 -0.58 2.23 -3.91
C ARG A 133 0.13 1.67 -5.15
N PRO A 134 -0.20 2.10 -6.38
CA PRO A 134 0.37 1.50 -7.59
C PRO A 134 1.89 1.58 -7.68
N HIS A 135 2.48 2.60 -7.05
CA HIS A 135 3.93 2.83 -7.06
C HIS A 135 4.70 1.79 -6.23
N ASN A 136 3.99 1.14 -5.31
CA ASN A 136 4.55 0.16 -4.39
C ASN A 136 4.25 -1.29 -4.81
N ILE A 137 3.72 -1.49 -6.01
CA ILE A 137 3.33 -2.79 -6.54
C ILE A 137 4.12 -3.02 -7.84
N MET A 138 5.08 -3.94 -7.78
CA MET A 138 5.82 -4.36 -8.97
C MET A 138 5.11 -5.54 -9.63
N ILE A 139 4.94 -5.45 -10.95
CA ILE A 139 4.32 -6.52 -11.75
C ILE A 139 5.20 -6.83 -12.94
N ASP A 140 5.61 -8.10 -13.01
CA ASP A 140 6.12 -8.73 -14.22
C ASP A 140 4.94 -9.41 -14.93
N PRO A 141 4.42 -8.85 -16.02
CA PRO A 141 3.31 -9.45 -16.76
C PRO A 141 3.72 -10.68 -17.57
N THR A 142 5.01 -10.84 -17.89
CA THR A 142 5.52 -11.99 -18.65
C THR A 142 5.46 -13.24 -17.78
N GLU A 143 5.96 -13.13 -16.55
CA GLU A 143 5.96 -14.21 -15.55
C GLU A 143 4.68 -14.25 -14.71
N ARG A 144 3.74 -13.32 -14.94
CA ARG A 144 2.53 -13.09 -14.13
C ARG A 144 2.82 -13.02 -12.62
N LYS A 145 3.90 -12.33 -12.26
CA LYS A 145 4.41 -12.24 -10.88
C LYS A 145 4.18 -10.85 -10.29
N LEU A 146 3.75 -10.79 -9.02
CA LEU A 146 3.59 -9.57 -8.24
C LEU A 146 4.54 -9.54 -7.05
N ARG A 147 5.10 -8.36 -6.75
CA ARG A 147 5.85 -8.09 -5.51
C ARG A 147 5.38 -6.79 -4.89
N LEU A 148 5.04 -6.84 -3.61
CA LEU A 148 4.72 -5.70 -2.76
C LEU A 148 6.00 -5.17 -2.08
N LEU A 149 6.24 -3.88 -2.22
CA LEU A 149 7.37 -3.16 -1.67
C LEU A 149 6.92 -1.83 -1.04
N GLY A 150 7.85 -1.02 -0.53
CA GLY A 150 7.51 0.26 0.13
C GLY A 150 7.16 0.11 1.62
N TRP A 151 7.88 -0.76 2.32
CA TRP A 151 7.70 -1.04 3.75
C TRP A 151 8.26 0.07 4.69
N ASP A 152 8.73 1.19 4.14
CA ASP A 152 9.24 2.36 4.88
C ASP A 152 8.22 2.93 5.90
N TYR A 153 6.94 2.90 5.52
CA TYR A 153 5.84 3.36 6.36
C TYR A 153 5.20 2.24 7.18
N ALA A 154 5.63 0.99 7.02
CA ALA A 154 5.02 -0.13 7.71
C ALA A 154 5.23 -0.05 9.23
N GLU A 155 4.38 -0.75 9.99
CA GLU A 155 4.46 -0.77 11.45
C GLU A 155 3.94 -2.07 12.04
N PHE A 156 4.50 -2.47 13.18
CA PHE A 156 3.95 -3.54 13.98
C PHE A 156 2.66 -3.08 14.68
N TYR A 157 1.56 -3.76 14.37
CA TYR A 157 0.29 -3.57 15.05
C TYR A 157 0.34 -4.15 16.46
N VAL A 158 -0.12 -3.34 17.41
CA VAL A 158 -0.23 -3.58 18.84
C VAL A 158 -1.59 -3.03 19.26
N PRO A 159 -2.46 -3.86 19.85
CA PRO A 159 -3.81 -3.44 20.23
C PRO A 159 -3.79 -2.17 21.10
N SER A 160 -4.71 -1.24 20.78
CA SER A 160 -4.90 0.02 21.51
C SER A 160 -3.73 1.01 21.48
N SER A 161 -2.68 0.75 20.70
CA SER A 161 -1.61 1.72 20.45
C SER A 161 -2.08 2.90 19.59
N LEU A 162 -1.38 4.02 19.72
CA LEU A 162 -1.54 5.20 18.88
C LEU A 162 -0.51 5.17 17.76
N TYR A 163 -0.95 5.46 16.54
CA TYR A 163 -0.10 5.46 15.37
C TYR A 163 -0.15 6.81 14.66
N SER A 164 1.02 7.26 14.17
CA SER A 164 1.10 8.46 13.35
C SER A 164 0.17 8.37 12.14
N VAL A 165 -0.65 9.40 11.94
CA VAL A 165 -1.54 9.55 10.77
C VAL A 165 -0.83 10.18 9.57
N ARG A 166 0.40 10.69 9.75
CA ARG A 166 1.23 11.31 8.71
C ARG A 166 1.98 10.25 7.88
N VAL A 167 1.25 9.21 7.50
CA VAL A 167 1.71 8.07 6.71
C VAL A 167 0.82 7.87 5.49
N GLY A 168 1.30 7.07 4.54
CA GLY A 168 0.64 6.85 3.27
C GLY A 168 0.78 8.06 2.34
N LEU A 169 1.09 7.80 1.08
CA LEU A 169 1.31 8.83 0.09
C LEU A 169 0.21 8.79 -0.98
N GLY A 170 -0.17 9.97 -1.47
CA GLY A 170 -1.11 10.09 -2.57
C GLY A 170 -2.57 9.85 -2.16
N PHE A 171 -3.34 9.35 -3.11
CA PHE A 171 -4.81 9.38 -3.08
C PHE A 171 -5.47 8.14 -2.46
N ASN A 172 -4.67 7.12 -2.10
CA ASN A 172 -5.13 5.88 -1.50
C ASN A 172 -5.28 5.96 0.02
N ARG A 173 -4.96 7.11 0.64
CA ARG A 173 -5.02 7.27 2.10
C ARG A 173 -6.43 7.00 2.64
N ALA A 174 -6.48 6.24 3.72
CA ALA A 174 -7.72 5.84 4.39
C ALA A 174 -8.37 6.99 5.18
N PRO A 175 -9.70 6.99 5.37
CA PRO A 175 -10.43 8.03 6.09
C PRO A 175 -9.86 8.38 7.46
N GLU A 176 -9.48 7.38 8.27
CA GLU A 176 -8.87 7.55 9.59
C GLU A 176 -7.58 8.38 9.53
N LEU A 177 -6.76 8.22 8.48
CA LEU A 177 -5.54 9.01 8.28
C LEU A 177 -5.85 10.46 7.86
N LEU A 178 -6.99 10.69 7.20
CA LEU A 178 -7.45 12.01 6.78
C LEU A 178 -8.15 12.76 7.93
N LEU A 179 -8.80 12.02 8.83
CA LEU A 179 -9.52 12.50 10.01
C LEU A 179 -8.64 12.65 11.26
N ASN A 180 -7.33 12.40 11.13
CA ASN A 180 -6.39 12.39 12.26
C ASN A 180 -6.73 11.39 13.38
N HIS A 181 -7.44 10.30 13.05
CA HIS A 181 -7.74 9.25 14.01
C HIS A 181 -6.54 8.31 14.15
N GLU A 182 -5.84 8.36 15.29
CA GLU A 182 -4.58 7.62 15.51
C GLU A 182 -4.76 6.15 15.95
N ARG A 183 -5.98 5.75 16.32
CA ARG A 183 -6.29 4.38 16.78
C ARG A 183 -6.81 3.50 15.64
N TYR A 184 -5.95 3.24 14.67
CA TYR A 184 -6.30 2.42 13.51
C TYR A 184 -5.54 1.08 13.49
N ASP A 185 -5.92 0.23 12.54
CA ASP A 185 -5.44 -1.13 12.38
C ASP A 185 -5.17 -1.45 10.89
N CYS A 186 -4.99 -2.74 10.57
CA CYS A 186 -4.77 -3.25 9.21
C CYS A 186 -5.85 -2.84 8.18
N GLY A 187 -7.02 -2.35 8.63
CA GLY A 187 -8.07 -1.79 7.80
C GLY A 187 -7.60 -0.65 6.89
N VAL A 188 -6.53 0.07 7.24
CA VAL A 188 -5.92 1.11 6.37
C VAL A 188 -5.43 0.53 5.03
N ASP A 189 -4.90 -0.70 5.06
CA ASP A 189 -4.40 -1.38 3.86
C ASP A 189 -5.57 -1.89 3.02
N MET A 190 -6.63 -2.36 3.67
CA MET A 190 -7.85 -2.84 3.01
C MET A 190 -8.59 -1.72 2.29
N TRP A 191 -8.65 -0.52 2.88
CA TRP A 191 -9.14 0.67 2.18
C TRP A 191 -8.32 0.97 0.93
N SER A 192 -7.00 1.00 1.08
CA SER A 192 -6.06 1.33 0.01
C SER A 192 -6.15 0.33 -1.16
N LEU A 193 -6.33 -0.96 -0.85
CA LEU A 193 -6.66 -2.02 -1.80
C LEU A 193 -7.99 -1.75 -2.51
N GLY A 194 -9.02 -1.32 -1.78
CA GLY A 194 -10.31 -0.91 -2.35
C GLY A 194 -10.16 0.24 -3.34
N VAL A 195 -9.37 1.26 -3.01
CA VAL A 195 -9.10 2.39 -3.93
C VAL A 195 -8.38 1.90 -5.19
N LEU A 196 -7.41 0.98 -5.07
CA LEU A 196 -6.74 0.37 -6.21
C LEU A 196 -7.71 -0.40 -7.12
N LEU A 197 -8.55 -1.26 -6.52
CA LEU A 197 -9.55 -2.03 -7.25
C LEU A 197 -10.53 -1.09 -7.97
N ALA A 198 -11.02 -0.06 -7.29
CA ALA A 198 -11.89 0.96 -7.88
C ALA A 198 -11.23 1.65 -9.07
N SER A 199 -9.97 2.08 -8.94
CA SER A 199 -9.23 2.71 -10.03
C SER A 199 -9.15 1.82 -11.28
N MET A 200 -8.90 0.52 -11.08
CA MET A 200 -8.80 -0.46 -12.17
C MET A 200 -10.16 -0.76 -12.82
N ILE A 201 -11.19 -1.01 -12.01
CA ILE A 201 -12.55 -1.32 -12.48
C ILE A 201 -13.12 -0.12 -13.24
N PHE A 202 -13.13 1.07 -12.62
CA PHE A 202 -13.75 2.26 -13.18
C PHE A 202 -12.87 2.99 -14.19
N ARG A 203 -11.67 2.47 -14.49
CA ARG A 203 -10.70 3.05 -15.43
C ARG A 203 -10.37 4.51 -15.12
N LYS A 204 -10.23 4.82 -13.83
CA LYS A 204 -10.01 6.17 -13.33
C LYS A 204 -8.93 6.18 -12.26
N GLU A 205 -7.74 6.63 -12.62
CA GLU A 205 -6.59 6.70 -11.74
C GLU A 205 -6.12 8.16 -11.55
N PRO A 206 -6.12 8.71 -10.33
CA PRO A 206 -6.66 8.13 -9.09
C PRO A 206 -8.21 8.14 -9.06
N PHE A 207 -8.81 7.17 -8.38
CA PHE A 207 -10.28 7.10 -8.26
C PHE A 207 -10.85 8.29 -7.47
N PHE A 208 -10.26 8.59 -6.30
CA PHE A 208 -10.55 9.78 -5.49
C PHE A 208 -9.44 10.81 -5.65
N HIS A 209 -9.73 12.00 -6.18
CA HIS A 209 -8.71 13.02 -6.47
C HIS A 209 -9.01 14.34 -5.74
N GLY A 210 -8.49 14.48 -4.53
CA GLY A 210 -8.56 15.68 -3.70
C GLY A 210 -7.20 16.29 -3.46
N ALA A 211 -7.07 17.61 -3.62
CA ALA A 211 -5.81 18.32 -3.49
C ALA A 211 -5.36 18.57 -2.03
N SER A 212 -6.27 18.39 -1.06
CA SER A 212 -6.06 18.51 0.38
C SER A 212 -6.76 17.36 1.10
N ASN A 213 -6.52 17.17 2.41
CA ASN A 213 -7.23 16.16 3.20
C ASN A 213 -8.75 16.37 3.18
N SER A 214 -9.23 17.61 3.36
CA SER A 214 -10.66 17.96 3.31
C SER A 214 -11.27 17.74 1.93
N LEU A 215 -10.56 18.13 0.85
CA LEU A 215 -11.02 17.85 -0.51
C LEU A 215 -11.01 16.35 -0.80
N GLN A 216 -10.05 15.58 -0.27
CA GLN A 216 -10.01 14.13 -0.41
C GLN A 216 -11.22 13.49 0.29
N LEU A 217 -11.52 13.89 1.53
CA LEU A 217 -12.73 13.48 2.26
C LEU A 217 -14.00 13.85 1.47
N GLN A 218 -14.07 15.05 0.89
CA GLN A 218 -15.19 15.46 0.05
C GLN A 218 -15.35 14.54 -1.17
N ARG A 219 -14.25 14.13 -1.83
CA ARG A 219 -14.32 13.18 -2.96
C ARG A 219 -14.82 11.81 -2.53
N ILE A 220 -14.43 11.35 -1.34
CA ILE A 220 -14.91 10.09 -0.78
C ILE A 220 -16.41 10.21 -0.44
N ALA A 221 -16.82 11.30 0.22
CA ALA A 221 -18.21 11.55 0.61
C ALA A 221 -19.18 11.65 -0.56
N ARG A 222 -18.73 12.15 -1.72
CA ARG A 222 -19.55 12.11 -2.95
C ARG A 222 -19.95 10.70 -3.38
N VAL A 223 -19.18 9.67 -3.01
CA VAL A 223 -19.48 8.27 -3.35
C VAL A 223 -20.11 7.56 -2.16
N LEU A 224 -19.49 7.63 -0.98
CA LEU A 224 -19.93 6.87 0.20
C LEU A 224 -21.01 7.58 1.04
N GLY A 225 -21.35 8.82 0.71
CA GLY A 225 -22.29 9.67 1.45
C GLY A 225 -21.68 10.28 2.71
N THR A 226 -22.23 11.41 3.15
CA THR A 226 -21.74 12.17 4.32
C THR A 226 -22.23 11.57 5.63
N LYS A 227 -23.37 10.86 5.64
CA LYS A 227 -23.91 10.24 6.87
C LYS A 227 -22.91 9.28 7.54
N GLY A 228 -22.25 8.41 6.76
CA GLY A 228 -21.27 7.47 7.31
C GLY A 228 -20.02 8.15 7.84
N LEU A 229 -19.59 9.24 7.21
CA LEU A 229 -18.47 10.07 7.70
C LEU A 229 -18.76 10.65 9.08
N LEU A 230 -19.94 11.27 9.24
CA LEU A 230 -20.36 11.87 10.51
C LEU A 230 -20.50 10.81 11.63
N ASN A 231 -21.08 9.65 11.31
CA ASN A 231 -21.19 8.55 12.26
C ASN A 231 -19.82 8.07 12.78
N VAL A 232 -18.79 8.05 11.93
CA VAL A 232 -17.42 7.65 12.34
C VAL A 232 -16.78 8.71 13.24
N VAL A 233 -16.98 9.98 12.93
CA VAL A 233 -16.51 11.10 13.78
C VAL A 233 -17.14 11.02 15.17
N GLU A 234 -18.45 10.79 15.24
CA GLU A 234 -19.18 10.62 16.50
C GLU A 234 -18.75 9.34 17.24
N LYS A 235 -18.72 8.19 16.54
CA LYS A 235 -18.39 6.88 17.14
C LYS A 235 -17.03 6.86 17.81
N TYR A 236 -16.03 7.49 17.20
CA TYR A 236 -14.64 7.48 17.67
C TYR A 236 -14.24 8.73 18.44
N ASP A 237 -15.19 9.63 18.72
CA ASP A 237 -14.96 10.88 19.46
C ASP A 237 -13.79 11.68 18.86
N ILE A 238 -13.84 11.91 17.55
CA ILE A 238 -12.74 12.56 16.82
C ILE A 238 -12.78 14.07 17.05
N ASP A 239 -12.00 14.53 18.02
CA ASP A 239 -11.92 15.94 18.43
C ASP A 239 -11.24 16.87 17.40
N THR A 240 -10.41 16.33 16.50
CA THR A 240 -9.56 17.13 15.61
C THR A 240 -9.70 16.73 14.15
N THR A 241 -10.74 17.23 13.50
CA THR A 241 -10.94 17.08 12.05
C THR A 241 -10.00 18.01 11.26
N PRO A 242 -9.66 17.68 9.99
CA PRO A 242 -8.84 18.54 9.16
C PRO A 242 -9.52 19.88 8.83
N ASP A 243 -8.71 20.90 8.52
CA ASP A 243 -9.20 22.22 8.08
C ASP A 243 -10.16 22.09 6.87
N GLY A 244 -11.33 22.73 6.98
CA GLY A 244 -12.39 22.68 5.97
C GLY A 244 -13.23 21.41 6.01
N PHE A 245 -13.19 20.63 7.10
CA PHE A 245 -14.09 19.50 7.32
C PHE A 245 -15.57 19.95 7.37
N ASP A 246 -15.86 21.03 8.11
CA ASP A 246 -17.22 21.56 8.25
C ASP A 246 -17.79 22.12 6.93
N ASP A 247 -16.91 22.42 5.97
CA ASP A 247 -17.29 22.90 4.62
C ASP A 247 -17.66 21.76 3.67
N ILE A 248 -17.54 20.49 4.08
CA ILE A 248 -17.91 19.33 3.26
C ILE A 248 -19.45 19.31 3.08
N PRO A 249 -19.98 19.41 1.85
CA PRO A 249 -21.41 19.38 1.63
C PRO A 249 -22.04 18.04 2.03
N HIS A 250 -23.35 18.08 2.26
CA HIS A 250 -24.13 16.85 2.39
C HIS A 250 -24.22 16.11 1.05
N PHE A 251 -23.86 14.84 1.05
CA PHE A 251 -24.01 13.93 -0.08
C PHE A 251 -24.77 12.68 0.34
N GLU A 252 -25.70 12.25 -0.50
CA GLU A 252 -26.30 10.91 -0.40
C GLU A 252 -25.31 9.86 -0.91
N LYS A 253 -25.40 8.64 -0.34
CA LYS A 253 -24.58 7.52 -0.82
C LYS A 253 -24.97 7.20 -2.27
N THR A 254 -23.99 7.18 -3.15
CA THR A 254 -24.17 6.78 -4.55
C THR A 254 -23.96 5.28 -4.67
N PRO A 255 -24.96 4.50 -5.17
CA PRO A 255 -24.73 3.11 -5.54
C PRO A 255 -23.57 3.01 -6.53
N LEU A 256 -22.59 2.14 -6.27
CA LEU A 256 -21.37 2.03 -7.09
C LEU A 256 -21.68 1.65 -8.55
N GLN A 257 -22.79 0.94 -8.77
CA GLN A 257 -23.30 0.58 -10.10
C GLN A 257 -23.66 1.82 -10.94
N ASN A 258 -24.00 2.94 -10.32
CA ASN A 258 -24.32 4.18 -11.03
C ASN A 258 -23.07 4.87 -11.61
N LEU A 259 -21.87 4.39 -11.29
CA LEU A 259 -20.61 4.90 -11.83
C LEU A 259 -20.21 4.18 -13.14
N PHE A 260 -21.05 3.29 -13.65
CA PHE A 260 -20.79 2.54 -14.88
C PHE A 260 -20.99 3.37 -16.13
N ASN A 261 -20.18 3.07 -17.14
CA ASN A 261 -20.28 3.61 -18.49
C ASN A 261 -19.77 2.58 -19.51
N GLU A 262 -19.90 2.88 -20.80
CA GLU A 262 -19.52 2.00 -21.90
C GLU A 262 -18.05 1.54 -21.84
N ASP A 263 -17.16 2.35 -21.24
CA ASP A 263 -15.73 2.05 -21.16
C ASP A 263 -15.39 1.07 -20.02
N ASN A 264 -16.20 1.03 -18.96
CA ASN A 264 -15.85 0.34 -17.72
C ASN A 264 -16.77 -0.84 -17.33
N GLU A 265 -17.97 -0.94 -17.91
CA GLU A 265 -18.99 -1.93 -17.53
C GLU A 265 -18.45 -3.38 -17.57
N LYS A 266 -17.60 -3.69 -18.55
CA LYS A 266 -16.99 -5.02 -18.71
C LYS A 266 -16.05 -5.45 -17.58
N TYR A 267 -15.58 -4.52 -16.75
CA TYR A 267 -14.71 -4.80 -15.60
C TYR A 267 -15.47 -4.88 -14.28
N ALA A 268 -16.73 -4.43 -14.26
CA ALA A 268 -17.48 -4.16 -13.04
C ALA A 268 -18.56 -5.23 -12.78
N SER A 269 -18.15 -6.49 -12.61
CA SER A 269 -19.08 -7.56 -12.27
C SER A 269 -19.76 -7.32 -10.91
N ILE A 270 -20.91 -7.96 -10.68
CA ILE A 270 -21.67 -7.84 -9.43
C ILE A 270 -20.78 -8.21 -8.23
N GLU A 271 -19.97 -9.26 -8.36
CA GLU A 271 -19.05 -9.74 -7.33
C GLU A 271 -17.91 -8.74 -7.09
N ALA A 272 -17.45 -8.05 -8.14
CA ALA A 272 -16.41 -7.03 -8.05
C ALA A 272 -16.90 -5.82 -7.25
N ILE A 273 -18.14 -5.38 -7.50
CA ILE A 273 -18.78 -4.29 -6.75
C ILE A 273 -19.10 -4.68 -5.33
N ASP A 274 -19.56 -5.91 -5.12
CA ASP A 274 -19.84 -6.45 -3.79
C ASP A 274 -18.55 -6.53 -2.94
N LEU A 275 -17.42 -6.93 -3.52
CA LEU A 275 -16.12 -6.87 -2.84
C LEU A 275 -15.74 -5.41 -2.55
N LEU A 276 -15.92 -4.52 -3.53
CA LEU A 276 -15.54 -3.12 -3.40
C LEU A 276 -16.33 -2.38 -2.31
N ASP A 277 -17.65 -2.64 -2.19
CA ASP A 277 -18.48 -2.06 -1.11
C ASP A 277 -18.03 -2.55 0.27
N LYS A 278 -17.54 -3.79 0.40
CA LYS A 278 -16.98 -4.31 1.66
C LYS A 278 -15.60 -3.75 1.99
N LEU A 279 -14.83 -3.29 1.00
CA LEU A 279 -13.52 -2.65 1.19
C LEU A 279 -13.65 -1.15 1.50
N LEU A 280 -14.49 -0.43 0.75
CA LEU A 280 -14.67 1.02 0.86
C LEU A 280 -15.72 1.39 1.90
N ARG A 281 -15.41 1.12 3.17
CA ARG A 281 -16.19 1.56 4.34
C ARG A 281 -15.51 2.72 5.06
N TRP A 282 -16.31 3.67 5.52
CA TRP A 282 -15.84 4.77 6.37
C TRP A 282 -15.19 4.22 7.65
N ASP A 283 -15.91 3.37 8.35
CA ASP A 283 -15.44 2.71 9.55
C ASP A 283 -14.44 1.59 9.19
N HIS A 284 -13.20 1.71 9.66
CA HIS A 284 -12.17 0.70 9.43
C HIS A 284 -12.53 -0.66 10.04
N ALA A 285 -13.28 -0.69 11.14
CA ALA A 285 -13.72 -1.92 11.79
C ALA A 285 -14.79 -2.69 11.00
N GLU A 286 -15.47 -2.04 10.04
CA GLU A 286 -16.46 -2.68 9.17
C GLU A 286 -15.85 -3.22 7.86
N ARG A 287 -14.57 -2.93 7.59
CA ARG A 287 -13.92 -3.37 6.36
C ARG A 287 -13.66 -4.87 6.42
N ILE A 288 -13.89 -5.54 5.29
CA ILE A 288 -13.55 -6.95 5.14
C ILE A 288 -12.05 -7.16 5.39
N THR A 289 -11.70 -8.18 6.18
CA THR A 289 -10.30 -8.51 6.46
C THR A 289 -9.62 -9.10 5.22
N ALA A 290 -8.28 -9.09 5.18
CA ALA A 290 -7.55 -9.71 4.07
C ALA A 290 -7.88 -11.21 3.94
N ASN A 291 -8.08 -11.89 5.07
CA ASN A 291 -8.43 -13.30 5.11
C ASN A 291 -9.83 -13.59 4.55
N ASP A 292 -10.82 -12.79 4.95
CA ASP A 292 -12.20 -12.99 4.48
C ASP A 292 -12.35 -12.58 3.00
N ALA A 293 -11.64 -11.53 2.58
CA ALA A 293 -11.61 -11.10 1.20
C ALA A 293 -11.02 -12.18 0.27
N MET A 294 -10.05 -12.98 0.72
CA MET A 294 -9.49 -14.08 -0.08
C MET A 294 -10.53 -15.15 -0.43
N SER A 295 -11.59 -15.27 0.38
CA SER A 295 -12.69 -16.21 0.20
C SER A 295 -13.90 -15.59 -0.50
N HIS A 296 -13.79 -14.34 -0.97
CA HIS A 296 -14.89 -13.64 -1.63
C HIS A 296 -15.22 -14.27 -2.99
N ALA A 297 -16.50 -14.26 -3.37
CA ALA A 297 -17.00 -14.81 -4.64
C ALA A 297 -16.33 -14.21 -5.88
N TYR A 298 -15.80 -12.98 -5.77
CA TYR A 298 -15.04 -12.33 -6.84
C TYR A 298 -13.79 -13.12 -7.26
N PHE A 299 -13.23 -13.95 -6.39
CA PHE A 299 -12.03 -14.75 -6.65
C PHE A 299 -12.30 -16.25 -6.86
N SER A 300 -13.58 -16.63 -6.97
CA SER A 300 -14.03 -18.00 -7.30
C SER A 300 -13.95 -18.30 -8.79
#